data_AF-A0A6H5JNY1-F1
#
_entry.id   AF-A0A6H5JNY1-F1
#
_cell.length_a   1.000
_cell.length_b   1.000
_cell.length_c   1.000
_cell.angle_alpha   90.00
_cell.angle_beta   90.00
_cell.angle_gamma   90.00
#
_symmetry.space_group_name_H-M   'P 1'
#
loop_
_entity.id
_entity.type
_entity.pdbx_description
1 polymer ?
#
loop_
_entity_poly.entity_id
_entity_poly.type
_entity_poly.pdbx_seq_one_letter_code
_entity_poly.pdbx_strand_id
1 'polypeptide(L)'
;MNGIRLYYVDRTWVLRSRLIAVRQFNPTKELLEDNRLSTLLQKYLERVLAEYGLDVSLLFSATSDAGSDVKRLCDVLLPGLWEWCVCHMMNCAVVKAFGMHVDPAKSRNPGARKVITTVKTIVEHIRKSPRAKAIFEEEQVRQYAQCYHRKLVNAAPQRWSGVTNVLEAVIVNRPAIDGVYAAEGKHSPLTSLTDEIDELHYIIKPAAQVIVSGERPATSTPREHSLLTGVARGTRQHMCESVDWRWFDKRYKSAKSQDTDYVFDMQMALHPTTADLRYVDKLASTSAFAGAVKSTITDKVISLAVKLAEAAALHTGDGSTTPAWSAAADKPAAKRARQAAAPGSKEEPPSFEQTARAELTKLRAVQGGSLAAGLRCEDVLKWWKMWAHAYPLLARVARVVIGALASAAVLEHDFSNAGRMMTSSRSTMDSKYVEMILFLHGNLDLIPEDITKLTEAVARTKIPGRLANPVEGLEQLDGAFAPVDLTDEEASD
;
A
#
# COMPACT_ATOMS: atom_id res chain seq x y z
N MET A 1 14.26 2.69 -11.70
CA MET A 1 14.39 3.30 -10.35
C MET A 1 13.82 2.33 -9.34
N ASN A 2 14.45 2.21 -8.17
CA ASN A 2 13.93 1.48 -7.02
C ASN A 2 13.87 2.42 -5.81
N GLY A 3 12.99 2.12 -4.87
CA GLY A 3 12.82 2.94 -3.69
C GLY A 3 12.50 2.12 -2.45
N ILE A 4 12.85 2.68 -1.31
CA ILE A 4 12.64 2.07 0.00
C ILE A 4 12.14 3.18 0.93
N ARG A 5 10.96 2.93 1.51
CA ARG A 5 10.35 3.78 2.53
C ARG A 5 10.04 2.92 3.75
N LEU A 6 10.57 3.32 4.90
CA LEU A 6 10.36 2.64 6.17
C LEU A 6 9.14 3.22 6.89
N TYR A 7 8.39 2.34 7.56
CA TYR A 7 7.27 2.70 8.41
C TYR A 7 7.47 2.07 9.78
N TYR A 8 7.18 2.83 10.83
CA TYR A 8 7.27 2.36 12.20
C TYR A 8 6.38 3.21 13.11
N VAL A 9 5.90 2.61 14.20
CA VAL A 9 5.21 3.38 15.26
C VAL A 9 6.24 3.83 16.28
N ASP A 10 6.36 5.14 16.49
CA ASP A 10 7.32 5.71 17.43
C ASP A 10 6.90 5.52 18.90
N ARG A 11 7.72 6.00 19.85
CA ARG A 11 7.44 5.88 21.29
C ARG A 11 6.22 6.68 21.74
N THR A 12 5.81 7.67 20.95
CA THR A 12 4.63 8.50 21.23
C THR A 12 3.33 7.92 20.67
N TRP A 13 3.41 6.73 20.05
CA TRP A 13 2.34 6.02 19.35
C TRP A 13 1.87 6.72 18.07
N VAL A 14 2.81 7.38 17.38
CA VAL A 14 2.55 7.98 16.09
C VAL A 14 3.19 7.12 15.00
N LEU A 15 2.43 6.79 13.97
CA LEU A 15 2.95 6.15 12.77
C LEU A 15 3.85 7.15 12.03
N ARG A 16 5.12 6.78 11.87
CA ARG A 16 6.12 7.56 11.14
C ARG A 16 6.44 6.87 9.83
N SER A 17 6.82 7.68 8.84
CA SER A 17 7.39 7.20 7.59
C SER A 17 8.71 7.91 7.32
N ARG A 18 9.66 7.18 6.74
CA ARG A 18 10.98 7.71 6.34
C ARG A 18 11.32 7.22 4.94
N LEU A 19 11.46 8.16 4.00
CA LEU A 19 11.93 7.82 2.66
C LEU A 19 13.46 7.73 2.72
N ILE A 20 14.02 6.53 2.56
CA ILE A 20 15.47 6.33 2.72
C ILE A 20 16.20 6.13 1.40
N ALA A 21 15.48 5.75 0.34
CA ALA A 21 16.02 5.69 -1.01
C ALA A 21 14.93 5.87 -2.07
N VAL A 22 15.25 6.62 -3.12
CA VAL A 22 14.58 6.60 -4.44
C VAL A 22 15.69 6.75 -5.47
N ARG A 23 16.33 5.63 -5.80
CA ARG A 23 17.57 5.59 -6.59
C ARG A 23 17.33 5.01 -7.96
N GLN A 24 18.20 5.42 -8.88
CA GLN A 24 18.36 4.66 -10.11
C GLN A 24 18.87 3.26 -9.77
N PHE A 25 18.30 2.27 -10.43
CA PHE A 25 18.71 0.88 -10.34
C PHE A 25 18.70 0.36 -11.75
N ASN A 26 19.89 0.27 -12.35
CA ASN A 26 20.07 -0.07 -13.76
C ASN A 26 21.24 -1.05 -13.92
N PRO A 27 21.09 -2.29 -13.44
CA PRO A 27 22.21 -3.22 -13.44
C PRO A 27 22.82 -3.43 -14.83
N THR A 28 24.16 -3.47 -14.91
CA THR A 28 24.85 -3.76 -16.16
C THR A 28 24.45 -5.12 -16.72
N LYS A 29 24.63 -5.25 -18.03
CA LYS A 29 24.43 -6.52 -18.72
C LYS A 29 25.29 -7.64 -18.12
N GLU A 30 26.55 -7.36 -17.81
CA GLU A 30 27.48 -8.32 -17.20
C GLU A 30 26.94 -8.84 -15.86
N LEU A 31 26.37 -7.96 -15.03
CA LEU A 31 25.79 -8.37 -13.75
C LEU A 31 24.50 -9.17 -13.89
N LEU A 32 23.73 -8.94 -14.95
CA LEU A 32 22.52 -9.69 -15.27
C LEU A 32 22.82 -11.06 -15.89
N GLU A 33 23.98 -11.22 -16.54
CA GLU A 33 24.45 -12.53 -17.03
C GLU A 33 24.78 -13.47 -15.86
N ASP A 34 25.39 -12.94 -14.80
CA ASP A 34 25.83 -13.73 -13.63
C ASP A 34 24.82 -13.79 -12.48
N ASN A 35 23.84 -12.88 -12.43
CA ASN A 35 22.90 -12.78 -11.31
C ASN A 35 21.46 -12.60 -11.80
N ARG A 36 20.54 -13.27 -11.11
CA ARG A 36 19.11 -12.93 -11.21
C ARG A 36 18.85 -11.54 -10.62
N LEU A 37 17.92 -10.81 -11.23
CA LEU A 37 17.54 -9.46 -10.80
C LEU A 37 17.09 -9.44 -9.34
N SER A 38 16.25 -10.39 -8.90
CA SER A 38 15.88 -10.56 -7.48
C SER A 38 17.08 -10.64 -6.51
N THR A 39 18.19 -11.28 -6.88
CA THR A 39 19.40 -11.35 -6.05
C THR A 39 20.13 -10.01 -6.00
N LEU A 40 20.14 -9.27 -7.10
CA LEU A 40 20.69 -7.90 -7.12
C LEU A 40 19.83 -6.94 -6.29
N LEU A 41 18.51 -7.11 -6.30
CA LEU A 41 17.59 -6.35 -5.45
C LEU A 41 17.82 -6.62 -3.96
N GLN A 42 18.14 -7.86 -3.58
CA GLN A 42 18.52 -8.19 -2.20
C GLN A 42 19.75 -7.40 -1.77
N LYS A 43 20.84 -7.48 -2.54
CA LYS A 43 22.08 -6.73 -2.28
C LYS A 43 21.83 -5.23 -2.19
N TYR A 44 20.99 -4.70 -3.07
CA TYR A 44 20.58 -3.29 -3.05
C TYR A 44 19.85 -2.93 -1.75
N LEU A 45 18.87 -3.73 -1.33
CA LEU A 45 18.13 -3.52 -0.08
C LEU A 45 19.05 -3.55 1.14
N GLU A 46 19.89 -4.57 1.27
CA GLU A 46 20.85 -4.73 2.38
C GLU A 46 21.81 -3.54 2.46
N ARG A 47 22.37 -3.10 1.32
CA ARG A 47 23.27 -1.94 1.26
C ARG A 47 22.57 -0.65 1.67
N VAL A 48 21.37 -0.39 1.14
CA VAL A 48 20.59 0.80 1.51
C VAL A 48 20.27 0.82 3.00
N LEU A 49 19.90 -0.31 3.59
CA LEU A 49 19.64 -0.40 5.03
C LEU A 49 20.91 -0.18 5.86
N ALA A 50 22.03 -0.78 5.44
CA ALA A 50 23.32 -0.66 6.12
C ALA A 50 23.82 0.79 6.20
N GLU A 51 23.53 1.64 5.20
CA GLU A 51 23.83 3.09 5.23
C GLU A 51 23.22 3.81 6.44
N TYR A 52 22.11 3.29 6.97
CA TYR A 52 21.41 3.83 8.13
C TYR A 52 21.64 2.99 9.40
N GLY A 53 22.59 2.06 9.37
CA GLY A 53 22.86 1.12 10.47
C GLY A 53 21.70 0.15 10.72
N LEU A 54 20.90 -0.13 9.70
CA LEU A 54 19.78 -1.06 9.77
C LEU A 54 20.14 -2.38 9.10
N ASP A 55 19.58 -3.45 9.65
CA ASP A 55 19.70 -4.80 9.10
C ASP A 55 18.31 -5.31 8.70
N VAL A 56 18.27 -6.21 7.72
CA VAL A 56 17.03 -6.80 7.21
C VAL A 56 16.28 -7.58 8.31
N SER A 57 16.99 -8.16 9.29
CA SER A 57 16.37 -8.87 10.42
C SER A 57 15.53 -7.99 11.34
N LEU A 58 15.67 -6.66 11.24
CA LEU A 58 14.84 -5.69 11.97
C LEU A 58 13.48 -5.45 11.29
N LEU A 59 13.33 -5.88 10.04
CA LEU A 59 12.08 -5.71 9.30
C LEU A 59 11.06 -6.76 9.75
N PHE A 60 9.83 -6.31 9.97
CA PHE A 60 8.70 -7.19 10.28
C PHE A 60 7.93 -7.61 9.03
N SER A 61 7.76 -6.68 8.08
CA SER A 61 7.00 -6.89 6.85
C SER A 61 7.47 -5.91 5.77
N ALA A 62 7.29 -6.27 4.51
CA ALA A 62 7.60 -5.50 3.33
C ALA A 62 6.44 -5.56 2.34
N THR A 63 5.88 -4.40 2.02
CA THR A 63 4.72 -4.30 1.12
C THR A 63 5.14 -3.82 -0.25
N SER A 64 4.85 -4.61 -1.29
CA SER A 64 5.16 -4.26 -2.67
C SER A 64 4.04 -4.65 -3.63
N ASP A 65 4.17 -4.28 -4.91
CA ASP A 65 3.41 -4.91 -5.97
C ASP A 65 3.78 -6.40 -6.12
N ALA A 66 3.11 -7.10 -7.04
CA ALA A 66 3.40 -8.50 -7.34
C ALA A 66 4.39 -8.68 -8.50
N GLY A 67 5.27 -7.71 -8.76
CA GLY A 67 6.36 -7.86 -9.72
C GLY A 67 7.20 -9.09 -9.38
N SER A 68 7.49 -9.92 -10.38
CA SER A 68 8.06 -11.27 -10.20
C SER A 68 9.36 -11.27 -9.37
N ASP A 69 10.27 -10.34 -9.64
CA ASP A 69 11.54 -10.24 -8.92
C ASP A 69 11.43 -9.70 -7.49
N VAL A 70 10.60 -8.67 -7.28
CA VAL A 70 10.36 -8.11 -5.93
C VAL A 70 9.61 -9.11 -5.07
N LYS A 71 8.63 -9.80 -5.66
CA LYS A 71 7.94 -10.90 -5.00
C LYS A 71 8.92 -12.01 -4.62
N ARG A 72 9.77 -12.47 -5.55
CA ARG A 72 10.78 -13.50 -5.23
C ARG A 72 11.76 -13.04 -4.16
N LEU A 73 12.18 -11.78 -4.17
CA LEU A 73 13.01 -11.20 -3.11
C LEU A 73 12.35 -11.39 -1.74
N CYS A 74 11.10 -10.94 -1.59
CA CYS A 74 10.43 -10.92 -0.29
C CYS A 74 9.80 -12.28 0.12
N ASP A 75 9.61 -13.21 -0.81
CA ASP A 75 8.95 -14.50 -0.58
C ASP A 75 9.97 -15.65 -0.46
N VAL A 76 11.07 -15.60 -1.23
CA VAL A 76 12.08 -16.66 -1.29
C VAL A 76 13.39 -16.26 -0.64
N LEU A 77 13.91 -15.07 -0.94
CA LEU A 77 15.22 -14.64 -0.42
C LEU A 77 15.12 -14.13 1.02
N LEU A 78 14.01 -13.47 1.34
CA LEU A 78 13.71 -12.91 2.66
C LEU A 78 12.35 -13.42 3.17
N PRO A 79 12.22 -14.73 3.42
CA PRO A 79 10.94 -15.37 3.67
C PRO A 79 10.23 -14.76 4.88
N GLY A 80 8.91 -14.61 4.77
CA GLY A 80 8.06 -14.07 5.84
C GLY A 80 7.93 -12.54 5.84
N LEU A 81 8.55 -11.84 4.89
CA LEU A 81 8.42 -10.37 4.79
C LEU A 81 7.30 -9.95 3.84
N TRP A 82 6.98 -10.71 2.79
CA TRP A 82 6.18 -10.17 1.70
C TRP A 82 4.69 -10.03 2.02
N GLU A 83 4.20 -8.79 1.93
CA GLU A 83 2.77 -8.49 1.88
C GLU A 83 2.39 -7.89 0.52
N TRP A 84 1.34 -8.43 -0.07
CA TRP A 84 0.87 -7.93 -1.36
C TRP A 84 0.10 -6.62 -1.19
N CYS A 85 0.58 -5.55 -1.81
CA CYS A 85 -0.06 -4.24 -1.84
C CYS A 85 -1.54 -4.33 -2.23
N VAL A 86 -2.43 -3.93 -1.32
CA VAL A 86 -3.88 -3.94 -1.52
C VAL A 86 -4.30 -3.06 -2.70
N CYS A 87 -3.68 -1.89 -2.86
CA CYS A 87 -3.97 -0.98 -3.98
C CYS A 87 -3.60 -1.63 -5.32
N HIS A 88 -2.44 -2.28 -5.42
CA HIS A 88 -2.04 -2.98 -6.63
C HIS A 88 -2.92 -4.21 -6.89
N MET A 89 -3.21 -5.01 -5.86
CA MET A 89 -4.14 -6.15 -5.95
C MET A 89 -5.51 -5.71 -6.47
N MET A 90 -6.06 -4.61 -5.93
CA MET A 90 -7.33 -4.03 -6.37
C MET A 90 -7.25 -3.54 -7.81
N ASN A 91 -6.15 -2.89 -8.20
CA ASN A 91 -5.89 -2.50 -9.59
C ASN A 91 -5.91 -3.72 -10.53
N CYS A 92 -5.21 -4.81 -10.18
CA CYS A 92 -5.25 -6.06 -10.95
C CYS A 92 -6.65 -6.69 -11.00
N ALA A 93 -7.45 -6.55 -9.94
CA ALA A 93 -8.83 -7.03 -9.93
C ALA A 93 -9.72 -6.22 -10.87
N VAL A 94 -9.58 -4.90 -10.88
CA VAL A 94 -10.28 -4.00 -11.80
C VAL A 94 -9.89 -4.30 -13.26
N VAL A 95 -8.60 -4.41 -13.58
CA VAL A 95 -8.11 -4.74 -14.93
C VAL A 95 -8.77 -6.02 -15.45
N LYS A 96 -8.79 -7.08 -14.62
CA LYS A 96 -9.41 -8.36 -14.96
C LYS A 96 -10.93 -8.24 -15.11
N ALA A 97 -11.60 -7.53 -14.20
CA ALA A 97 -13.05 -7.36 -14.22
C ALA A 97 -13.55 -6.64 -15.47
N PHE A 98 -12.79 -5.67 -15.97
CA PHE A 98 -13.11 -4.91 -17.17
C PHE A 98 -12.64 -5.57 -18.48
N GLY A 99 -12.09 -6.79 -18.41
CA GLY A 99 -11.70 -7.56 -19.60
C GLY A 99 -10.46 -7.03 -20.33
N MET A 100 -9.67 -6.18 -19.68
CA MET A 100 -8.53 -5.52 -20.33
C MET A 100 -7.26 -6.35 -20.21
N HIS A 101 -7.27 -7.45 -20.95
CA HIS A 101 -6.11 -8.29 -21.22
C HIS A 101 -5.28 -7.70 -22.37
N VAL A 102 -3.97 -7.95 -22.39
CA VAL A 102 -3.05 -7.52 -23.48
C VAL A 102 -3.60 -8.02 -24.81
N ASP A 103 -3.79 -9.33 -24.93
CA ASP A 103 -4.55 -9.96 -26.02
C ASP A 103 -6.07 -9.72 -25.88
N PRO A 104 -6.72 -9.00 -26.82
CA PRO A 104 -8.17 -8.80 -26.82
C PRO A 104 -9.00 -10.08 -26.88
N ALA A 105 -8.51 -11.14 -27.53
CA ALA A 105 -9.23 -12.40 -27.68
C ALA A 105 -9.40 -13.16 -26.35
N LYS A 106 -8.46 -12.95 -25.42
CA LYS A 106 -8.49 -13.54 -24.07
C LYS A 106 -9.32 -12.73 -23.06
N SER A 107 -10.01 -11.67 -23.52
CA SER A 107 -10.85 -10.83 -22.66
C SER A 107 -12.00 -11.62 -22.03
N ARG A 108 -11.98 -11.74 -20.70
CA ARG A 108 -13.08 -12.39 -19.95
C ARG A 108 -14.34 -11.54 -19.84
N ASN A 109 -14.27 -10.24 -20.18
CA ASN A 109 -15.43 -9.35 -20.19
C ASN A 109 -15.40 -8.44 -21.44
N PRO A 110 -15.74 -8.98 -22.62
CA PRO A 110 -15.68 -8.23 -23.88
C PRO A 110 -16.67 -7.05 -23.92
N GLY A 111 -17.80 -7.15 -23.21
CA GLY A 111 -18.80 -6.08 -23.13
C GLY A 111 -18.24 -4.83 -22.46
N ALA A 112 -17.66 -4.96 -21.26
CA ALA A 112 -17.05 -3.84 -20.56
C ALA A 112 -15.84 -3.27 -21.33
N ARG A 113 -15.01 -4.16 -21.90
CA ARG A 113 -13.89 -3.75 -22.77
C ARG A 113 -14.36 -2.88 -23.94
N LYS A 114 -15.46 -3.27 -24.60
CA LYS A 114 -16.04 -2.50 -25.72
C LYS A 114 -16.47 -1.10 -25.26
N VAL A 115 -17.15 -0.98 -24.12
CA VAL A 115 -17.57 0.32 -23.56
C VAL A 115 -16.35 1.20 -23.27
N ILE A 116 -15.36 0.70 -22.53
CA ILE A 116 -14.14 1.46 -22.19
C ILE A 116 -13.35 1.86 -23.43
N THR A 117 -13.23 0.97 -24.42
CA THR A 117 -12.52 1.27 -25.67
C THR A 117 -13.25 2.34 -26.46
N THR A 118 -14.58 2.28 -26.53
CA THR A 118 -15.41 3.31 -27.21
C THR A 118 -15.24 4.67 -26.54
N VAL A 119 -15.30 4.71 -25.20
CA VAL A 119 -15.05 5.91 -24.41
C VAL A 119 -13.67 6.51 -24.71
N LYS A 120 -12.62 5.68 -24.71
CA LYS A 120 -11.26 6.13 -25.02
C LYS A 120 -11.15 6.69 -26.44
N THR A 121 -11.76 6.04 -27.43
CA THR A 121 -11.77 6.50 -28.82
C THR A 121 -12.45 7.86 -28.98
N ILE A 122 -13.57 8.10 -28.29
CA ILE A 122 -14.26 9.40 -28.29
C ILE A 122 -13.37 10.49 -27.70
N VAL A 123 -12.76 10.22 -26.55
CA VAL A 123 -11.83 11.16 -25.90
C VAL A 123 -10.64 11.46 -26.81
N GLU A 124 -10.10 10.46 -27.53
CA GLU A 124 -9.01 10.68 -28.49
C GLU A 124 -9.45 11.50 -29.70
N HIS A 125 -10.63 11.23 -30.26
CA HIS A 125 -11.18 11.97 -31.39
C HIS A 125 -11.26 13.47 -31.08
N ILE A 126 -11.90 13.82 -29.96
CA ILE A 126 -12.06 15.22 -29.53
C ILE A 126 -10.69 15.85 -29.22
N ARG A 127 -9.79 15.11 -28.57
CA ARG A 127 -8.47 15.66 -28.17
C ARG A 127 -7.53 15.87 -29.37
N LYS A 128 -7.55 14.98 -30.36
CA LYS A 128 -6.63 15.00 -31.52
C LYS A 128 -7.12 15.90 -32.64
N SER A 129 -8.43 16.06 -32.83
CA SER A 129 -9.00 16.92 -33.87
C SER A 129 -9.12 18.38 -33.39
N PRO A 130 -8.39 19.35 -33.98
CA PRO A 130 -8.49 20.75 -33.58
C PRO A 130 -9.91 21.31 -33.74
N ARG A 131 -10.61 20.89 -34.79
CA ARG A 131 -12.01 21.26 -35.06
C ARG A 131 -12.94 20.70 -33.99
N ALA A 132 -12.85 19.41 -33.69
CA ALA A 132 -13.70 18.78 -32.68
C ALA A 132 -13.46 19.38 -31.30
N LYS A 133 -12.19 19.67 -30.97
CA LYS A 133 -11.81 20.35 -29.74
C LYS A 133 -12.41 21.75 -29.62
N ALA A 134 -12.36 22.56 -30.69
CA ALA A 134 -12.93 23.91 -30.69
C ALA A 134 -14.45 23.89 -30.49
N ILE A 135 -15.15 22.99 -31.19
CA ILE A 135 -16.60 22.80 -31.03
C ILE A 135 -16.93 22.31 -29.62
N PHE A 136 -16.13 21.37 -29.09
CA PHE A 136 -16.29 20.87 -27.73
C PHE A 136 -16.15 21.97 -26.69
N GLU A 137 -15.12 22.80 -26.80
CA GLU A 137 -14.90 23.94 -25.89
C GLU A 137 -16.07 24.93 -25.99
N GLU A 138 -16.55 25.25 -27.20
CA GLU A 138 -17.71 26.11 -27.40
C GLU A 138 -19.00 25.52 -26.80
N GLU A 139 -19.27 24.23 -27.01
CA GLU A 139 -20.43 23.55 -26.43
C GLU A 139 -20.34 23.44 -24.89
N GLN A 140 -19.14 23.27 -24.34
CA GLN A 140 -18.92 23.35 -22.89
C GLN A 140 -19.30 24.72 -22.33
N VAL A 141 -18.93 25.81 -23.02
CA VAL A 141 -19.32 27.18 -22.66
C VAL A 141 -20.83 27.36 -22.71
N ARG A 142 -21.47 26.88 -23.79
CA ARG A 142 -22.91 27.03 -24.04
C ARG A 142 -23.76 26.32 -22.99
N GLN A 143 -23.33 25.17 -22.51
CA GLN A 143 -24.19 24.29 -21.72
C GLN A 143 -24.04 24.48 -20.21
N TYR A 144 -22.90 24.95 -19.67
CA TYR A 144 -22.73 25.14 -18.22
C TYR A 144 -21.62 26.13 -17.83
N ALA A 145 -21.91 27.02 -16.87
CA ALA A 145 -20.89 27.85 -16.19
C ALA A 145 -19.94 27.03 -15.26
N GLN A 146 -20.33 25.82 -14.85
CA GLN A 146 -19.55 24.94 -13.96
C GLN A 146 -18.69 23.88 -14.68
N CYS A 147 -18.87 23.67 -15.99
CA CYS A 147 -18.14 22.64 -16.76
C CYS A 147 -16.83 23.14 -17.38
N TYR A 148 -16.51 24.42 -17.21
CA TYR A 148 -15.42 25.14 -17.90
C TYR A 148 -14.00 24.60 -17.67
N HIS A 149 -13.80 23.60 -16.80
CA HIS A 149 -12.47 23.22 -16.33
C HIS A 149 -12.15 21.71 -16.36
N ARG A 150 -13.07 20.83 -16.78
CA ARG A 150 -12.78 19.39 -16.87
C ARG A 150 -12.38 18.99 -18.29
N LYS A 151 -11.07 18.97 -18.53
CA LYS A 151 -10.47 18.49 -19.77
C LYS A 151 -10.73 17.00 -19.97
N LEU A 152 -11.05 16.59 -21.20
CA LEU A 152 -11.08 15.18 -21.57
C LEU A 152 -9.64 14.68 -21.74
N VAL A 153 -9.19 13.84 -20.80
CA VAL A 153 -7.84 13.27 -20.79
C VAL A 153 -7.96 11.77 -20.57
N ASN A 154 -7.36 10.98 -21.47
CA ASN A 154 -7.27 9.54 -21.29
C ASN A 154 -6.33 9.18 -20.14
N ALA A 155 -6.68 8.11 -19.42
CA ALA A 155 -5.84 7.51 -18.41
C ALA A 155 -4.64 6.80 -19.03
N ALA A 156 -3.51 6.79 -18.30
CA ALA A 156 -2.37 5.95 -18.65
C ALA A 156 -2.79 4.46 -18.64
N PRO A 157 -2.37 3.65 -19.62
CA PRO A 157 -2.78 2.24 -19.75
C PRO A 157 -2.63 1.40 -18.46
N GLN A 158 -1.58 1.70 -17.69
CA GLN A 158 -1.16 0.98 -16.49
C GLN A 158 -1.81 1.47 -15.18
N ARG A 159 -2.57 2.57 -15.19
CA ARG A 159 -3.20 3.15 -13.97
C ARG A 159 -4.71 3.21 -14.09
N TRP A 160 -5.38 2.16 -13.62
CA TRP A 160 -6.83 2.02 -13.76
C TRP A 160 -7.65 2.92 -12.86
N SER A 161 -7.07 3.44 -11.77
CA SER A 161 -7.67 4.54 -11.02
C SER A 161 -7.99 5.75 -11.90
N GLY A 162 -7.18 6.00 -12.93
CA GLY A 162 -7.41 7.08 -13.91
C GLY A 162 -8.62 6.84 -14.81
N VAL A 163 -9.01 5.59 -15.07
CA VAL A 163 -10.17 5.28 -15.94
C VAL A 163 -11.47 5.81 -15.33
N THR A 164 -11.58 5.82 -14.00
CA THR A 164 -12.68 6.45 -13.28
C THR A 164 -12.80 7.93 -13.63
N ASN A 165 -11.68 8.66 -13.68
CA ASN A 165 -11.67 10.07 -14.06
C ASN A 165 -12.07 10.27 -15.52
N VAL A 166 -11.70 9.34 -16.42
CA VAL A 166 -12.13 9.37 -17.83
C VAL A 166 -13.64 9.22 -17.92
N LEU A 167 -14.20 8.21 -17.24
CA LEU A 167 -15.64 7.96 -17.22
C LEU A 167 -16.39 9.15 -16.61
N GLU A 168 -15.94 9.66 -15.46
CA GLU A 168 -16.54 10.83 -14.83
C GLU A 168 -16.50 12.06 -15.74
N ALA A 169 -15.38 12.30 -16.42
CA ALA A 169 -15.24 13.41 -17.37
C ALA A 169 -16.16 13.25 -18.59
N VAL A 170 -16.34 12.03 -19.10
CA VAL A 170 -17.28 11.77 -20.19
C VAL A 170 -18.72 11.95 -19.72
N ILE A 171 -19.09 11.45 -18.54
CA ILE A 171 -20.44 11.59 -17.97
C ILE A 171 -20.83 13.06 -17.82
N VAL A 172 -19.94 13.87 -17.23
CA VAL A 172 -20.18 15.31 -17.03
C VAL A 172 -20.28 16.07 -18.35
N ASN A 173 -19.47 15.68 -19.36
CA ASN A 173 -19.40 16.38 -20.64
C ASN A 173 -20.29 15.75 -21.73
N ARG A 174 -21.19 14.81 -21.41
CA ARG A 174 -22.06 14.13 -22.39
C ARG A 174 -22.69 15.10 -23.40
N PRO A 175 -23.37 16.18 -22.99
CA PRO A 175 -24.12 16.97 -23.96
C PRO A 175 -23.19 17.85 -24.82
N ALA A 176 -21.97 18.16 -24.35
CA ALA A 176 -20.94 18.81 -25.17
C ALA A 176 -20.33 17.83 -26.20
N ILE A 177 -20.12 16.58 -25.81
CA ILE A 177 -19.68 15.52 -26.73
C ILE A 177 -20.74 15.29 -27.81
N ASP A 178 -22.01 15.22 -27.44
CA ASP A 178 -23.11 15.02 -28.38
C ASP A 178 -23.22 16.20 -29.37
N GLY A 179 -22.98 17.44 -28.92
CA GLY A 179 -22.88 18.63 -29.77
C GLY A 179 -21.78 18.53 -30.82
N VAL A 180 -20.61 17.98 -30.46
CA VAL A 180 -19.50 17.75 -31.43
C VAL A 180 -19.94 16.77 -32.53
N TYR A 181 -20.52 15.64 -32.16
CA TYR A 181 -20.97 14.64 -33.13
C TYR A 181 -22.11 15.17 -34.01
N ALA A 182 -23.04 15.92 -33.42
CA ALA A 182 -24.11 16.58 -34.17
C ALA A 182 -23.56 17.58 -35.21
N ALA A 183 -22.56 18.38 -34.84
CA ALA A 183 -21.88 19.32 -35.76
C ALA A 183 -21.08 18.61 -36.87
N GLU A 184 -20.72 17.34 -36.67
CA GLU A 184 -20.13 16.48 -37.70
C GLU A 184 -21.16 15.70 -38.53
N GLY A 185 -22.46 15.87 -38.26
CA GLY A 185 -23.53 15.12 -38.93
C GLY A 185 -23.57 13.63 -38.57
N LYS A 186 -23.06 13.26 -37.39
CA LYS A 186 -23.00 11.87 -36.89
C LYS A 186 -23.78 11.74 -35.59
N HIS A 187 -24.19 10.51 -35.27
CA HIS A 187 -24.69 10.18 -33.94
C HIS A 187 -23.54 9.82 -33.00
N SER A 188 -23.60 10.36 -31.78
CA SER A 188 -22.65 10.07 -30.70
C SER A 188 -22.74 8.59 -30.30
N PRO A 189 -21.63 7.84 -30.29
CA PRO A 189 -21.60 6.47 -29.80
C PRO A 189 -21.91 6.35 -28.30
N LEU A 190 -21.93 7.45 -27.55
CA LEU A 190 -22.31 7.45 -26.13
C LEU A 190 -23.80 7.18 -25.93
N THR A 191 -24.65 7.62 -26.86
CA THR A 191 -26.10 7.58 -26.73
C THR A 191 -26.60 6.16 -26.41
N SER A 192 -26.06 5.16 -27.11
CA SER A 192 -26.42 3.75 -26.95
C SER A 192 -25.73 3.04 -25.78
N LEU A 193 -24.81 3.70 -25.09
CA LEU A 193 -24.01 3.14 -23.99
C LEU A 193 -24.19 3.91 -22.68
N THR A 194 -25.25 4.72 -22.57
CA THR A 194 -25.41 5.67 -21.47
C THR A 194 -25.46 4.99 -20.12
N ASP A 195 -26.34 4.00 -19.99
CA ASP A 195 -26.54 3.26 -18.74
C ASP A 195 -25.29 2.42 -18.40
N GLU A 196 -24.66 1.79 -19.39
CA GLU A 196 -23.43 1.02 -19.17
C GLU A 196 -22.29 1.90 -18.66
N ILE A 197 -22.10 3.10 -19.21
CA ILE A 197 -21.04 4.02 -18.77
C ILE A 197 -21.27 4.46 -17.32
N ASP A 198 -22.50 4.83 -16.97
CA ASP A 198 -22.86 5.30 -15.62
C ASP A 198 -22.71 4.18 -14.59
N GLU A 199 -23.17 2.98 -14.92
CA GLU A 199 -23.08 1.83 -14.04
C GLU A 199 -21.66 1.29 -13.89
N LEU A 200 -20.85 1.29 -14.97
CA LEU A 200 -19.43 0.93 -14.88
C LEU A 200 -18.65 1.95 -14.04
N HIS A 201 -18.94 3.24 -14.19
CA HIS A 201 -18.38 4.29 -13.33
C HIS A 201 -18.77 4.07 -11.86
N TYR A 202 -20.05 3.75 -11.60
CA TYR A 202 -20.53 3.43 -10.27
C TYR A 202 -19.79 2.22 -9.64
N ILE A 203 -19.50 1.19 -10.43
CA ILE A 203 -18.78 -0.02 -9.96
C ILE A 203 -17.30 0.27 -9.69
N ILE A 204 -16.60 0.98 -10.58
CA ILE A 204 -15.16 1.20 -10.46
C ILE A 204 -14.81 2.26 -9.40
N LYS A 205 -15.69 3.26 -9.18
CA LYS A 205 -15.41 4.42 -8.32
C LYS A 205 -14.95 4.04 -6.90
N PRO A 206 -15.63 3.15 -6.15
CA PRO A 206 -15.16 2.75 -4.82
C PRO A 206 -13.77 2.08 -4.85
N ALA A 207 -13.49 1.25 -5.85
CA ALA A 207 -12.17 0.61 -5.98
C ALA A 207 -11.09 1.62 -6.36
N ALA A 208 -11.37 2.56 -7.26
CA ALA A 208 -10.42 3.61 -7.60
C ALA A 208 -10.08 4.50 -6.39
N GLN A 209 -11.05 4.78 -5.52
CA GLN A 209 -10.81 5.51 -4.28
C GLN A 209 -9.89 4.73 -3.33
N VAL A 210 -10.10 3.42 -3.16
CA VAL A 210 -9.18 2.56 -2.39
C VAL A 210 -7.79 2.52 -3.03
N ILE A 211 -7.69 2.45 -4.36
CA ILE A 211 -6.40 2.44 -5.07
C ILE A 211 -5.63 3.75 -4.84
N VAL A 212 -6.32 4.89 -4.85
CA VAL A 212 -5.68 6.23 -4.74
C VAL A 212 -5.38 6.61 -3.29
N SER A 213 -6.34 6.40 -2.39
CA SER A 213 -6.28 6.91 -1.01
C SER A 213 -5.94 5.83 0.02
N GLY A 214 -6.08 4.54 -0.32
CA GLY A 214 -6.04 3.45 0.66
C GLY A 214 -7.28 3.38 1.55
N GLU A 215 -8.24 4.30 1.40
CA GLU A 215 -9.43 4.43 2.24
C GLU A 215 -10.71 4.06 1.48
N ARG A 216 -11.69 3.55 2.23
CA ARG A 216 -13.06 3.34 1.74
C ARG A 216 -13.94 4.51 2.20
N PRO A 217 -14.61 5.24 1.29
CA PRO A 217 -15.52 6.31 1.70
C PRO A 217 -16.76 5.77 2.43
N ALA A 218 -17.36 6.62 3.25
CA ALA A 218 -18.70 6.41 3.79
C ALA A 218 -19.68 6.22 2.61
N THR A 219 -20.30 5.05 2.54
CA THR A 219 -21.00 4.57 1.35
C THR A 219 -22.33 5.26 1.08
N SER A 220 -22.63 5.50 -0.20
CA SER A 220 -24.00 5.53 -0.73
C SER A 220 -24.59 4.12 -0.74
N THR A 221 -25.91 3.98 -0.63
CA THR A 221 -26.62 2.69 -0.67
C THR A 221 -26.26 1.89 -1.95
N PRO A 222 -25.80 0.63 -1.82
CA PRO A 222 -25.45 -0.19 -2.98
C PRO A 222 -26.64 -0.41 -3.92
N ARG A 223 -26.52 -0.04 -5.20
CA ARG A 223 -27.52 -0.44 -6.22
C ARG A 223 -27.58 -1.96 -6.34
N GLU A 224 -28.79 -2.52 -6.28
CA GLU A 224 -29.04 -3.96 -6.35
C GLU A 224 -28.47 -4.57 -7.64
N HIS A 225 -27.90 -5.78 -7.55
CA HIS A 225 -27.20 -6.43 -8.67
C HIS A 225 -28.15 -6.78 -9.84
N SER A 226 -29.39 -7.13 -9.53
CA SER A 226 -30.47 -7.42 -10.48
C SER A 226 -30.82 -6.22 -11.36
N LEU A 227 -30.70 -5.01 -10.81
CA LEU A 227 -31.09 -3.75 -11.46
C LEU A 227 -30.02 -3.15 -12.37
N LEU A 228 -28.87 -3.81 -12.55
CA LEU A 228 -27.82 -3.39 -13.47
C LEU A 228 -28.04 -3.91 -14.90
N THR A 229 -27.52 -3.18 -15.88
CA THR A 229 -27.27 -3.65 -17.24
C THR A 229 -26.47 -4.96 -17.24
N GLY A 230 -26.62 -5.76 -18.29
CA GLY A 230 -25.91 -7.04 -18.42
C GLY A 230 -24.39 -6.87 -18.36
N VAL A 231 -23.85 -5.81 -18.96
CA VAL A 231 -22.41 -5.48 -18.94
C VAL A 231 -21.95 -5.14 -17.52
N ALA A 232 -22.67 -4.27 -16.80
CA ALA A 232 -22.31 -3.90 -15.44
C ALA A 232 -22.46 -5.07 -14.47
N ARG A 233 -23.48 -5.92 -14.65
CA ARG A 233 -23.67 -7.15 -13.87
C ARG A 233 -22.47 -8.09 -14.01
N GLY A 234 -22.08 -8.43 -15.24
CA GLY A 234 -20.92 -9.27 -15.51
C GLY A 234 -19.63 -8.67 -14.95
N THR A 235 -19.46 -7.35 -15.07
CA THR A 235 -18.30 -6.63 -14.51
C THR A 235 -18.26 -6.74 -12.98
N ARG A 236 -19.39 -6.53 -12.30
CA ARG A 236 -19.47 -6.66 -10.84
C ARG A 236 -19.13 -8.08 -10.40
N GLN A 237 -19.64 -9.10 -11.11
CA GLN A 237 -19.35 -10.50 -10.81
C GLN A 237 -17.87 -10.81 -10.97
N HIS A 238 -17.25 -10.46 -12.10
CA HIS A 238 -15.82 -10.68 -12.32
C HIS A 238 -14.94 -9.92 -11.33
N MET A 239 -15.38 -8.74 -10.88
CA MET A 239 -14.70 -8.00 -9.84
C MET A 239 -14.75 -8.75 -8.50
N CYS A 240 -15.92 -9.24 -8.10
CA CYS A 240 -16.08 -10.08 -6.91
C CYS A 240 -15.19 -11.33 -6.99
N GLU A 241 -15.28 -12.09 -8.08
CA GLU A 241 -14.46 -13.30 -8.30
C GLU A 241 -12.95 -12.98 -8.28
N SER A 242 -12.54 -11.86 -8.88
CA SER A 242 -11.12 -11.51 -8.93
C SER A 242 -10.57 -11.05 -7.58
N VAL A 243 -11.34 -10.32 -6.78
CA VAL A 243 -10.93 -9.96 -5.42
C VAL A 243 -10.91 -11.22 -4.53
N ASP A 244 -11.92 -12.08 -4.67
CA ASP A 244 -12.02 -13.34 -3.95
C ASP A 244 -10.80 -14.23 -4.19
N TRP A 245 -10.49 -14.53 -5.44
CA TRP A 245 -9.32 -15.32 -5.81
C TRP A 245 -7.99 -14.72 -5.32
N ARG A 246 -7.82 -13.40 -5.44
CA ARG A 246 -6.55 -12.74 -5.14
C ARG A 246 -6.31 -12.58 -3.65
N TRP A 247 -7.37 -12.38 -2.86
CA TRP A 247 -7.26 -12.00 -1.45
C TRP A 247 -7.82 -13.05 -0.49
N PHE A 248 -9.08 -13.46 -0.71
CA PHE A 248 -9.83 -14.27 0.24
C PHE A 248 -9.57 -15.77 0.08
N ASP A 249 -9.47 -16.29 -1.14
CA ASP A 249 -9.25 -17.70 -1.41
C ASP A 249 -7.92 -18.20 -0.81
N LYS A 250 -6.86 -17.42 -1.03
CA LYS A 250 -5.53 -17.70 -0.49
C LYS A 250 -5.49 -17.69 1.03
N ARG A 251 -6.28 -16.84 1.70
CA ARG A 251 -6.25 -16.67 3.16
C ARG A 251 -7.24 -17.54 3.91
N TYR A 252 -8.41 -17.81 3.34
CA TYR A 252 -9.54 -18.35 4.09
C TYR A 252 -10.20 -19.58 3.45
N LYS A 253 -9.84 -19.99 2.22
CA LYS A 253 -10.56 -21.09 1.54
C LYS A 253 -9.68 -22.24 1.10
N SER A 254 -8.44 -21.98 0.72
CA SER A 254 -7.53 -22.96 0.14
C SER A 254 -6.47 -23.46 1.12
N ALA A 255 -5.89 -24.63 0.84
CA ALA A 255 -4.76 -25.18 1.60
C ALA A 255 -3.55 -24.22 1.64
N LYS A 256 -3.41 -23.34 0.63
CA LYS A 256 -2.37 -22.29 0.55
C LYS A 256 -2.45 -21.24 1.66
N SER A 257 -3.54 -21.23 2.42
CA SER A 257 -3.71 -20.37 3.62
C SER A 257 -2.70 -20.67 4.72
N GLN A 258 -2.16 -21.89 4.78
CA GLN A 258 -1.17 -22.26 5.79
C GLN A 258 0.16 -21.53 5.60
N ASP A 259 0.46 -21.13 4.36
CA ASP A 259 1.69 -20.42 3.98
C ASP A 259 1.55 -18.89 4.06
N THR A 260 0.41 -18.39 4.54
CA THR A 260 0.17 -16.93 4.62
C THR A 260 0.69 -16.36 5.94
N ASP A 261 1.29 -15.17 5.89
CA ASP A 261 1.79 -14.50 7.09
C ASP A 261 0.73 -13.83 7.94
N TYR A 262 -0.47 -13.63 7.39
CA TYR A 262 -1.64 -13.13 8.10
C TYR A 262 -1.41 -11.75 8.75
N VAL A 263 -0.50 -10.91 8.25
CA VAL A 263 -0.20 -9.61 8.88
C VAL A 263 -1.47 -8.75 8.99
N PHE A 264 -2.29 -8.70 7.94
CA PHE A 264 -3.60 -8.03 7.99
C PHE A 264 -4.51 -8.60 9.08
N ASP A 265 -4.58 -9.92 9.22
CA ASP A 265 -5.43 -10.56 10.22
C ASP A 265 -4.87 -10.41 11.64
N MET A 266 -3.55 -10.32 11.81
CA MET A 266 -2.92 -9.93 13.07
C MET A 266 -3.30 -8.49 13.46
N GLN A 267 -3.38 -7.56 12.50
CA GLN A 267 -3.91 -6.21 12.75
C GLN A 267 -5.36 -6.27 13.23
N MET A 268 -6.19 -7.12 12.61
CA MET A 268 -7.58 -7.30 13.02
C MET A 268 -7.71 -7.97 14.39
N ALA A 269 -6.81 -8.91 14.73
CA ALA A 269 -6.73 -9.56 16.04
C ALA A 269 -6.34 -8.58 17.16
N LEU A 270 -5.63 -7.50 16.81
CA LEU A 270 -5.23 -6.43 17.71
C LEU A 270 -6.16 -5.22 17.67
N HIS A 271 -7.20 -5.25 16.83
CA HIS A 271 -8.18 -4.18 16.77
C HIS A 271 -9.30 -4.45 17.79
N PRO A 272 -9.63 -3.49 18.69
CA PRO A 272 -10.56 -3.72 19.80
C PRO A 272 -11.94 -4.25 19.40
N THR A 273 -12.43 -3.92 18.19
CA THR A 273 -13.74 -4.35 17.71
C THR A 273 -13.74 -5.63 16.87
N THR A 274 -12.56 -6.13 16.46
CA THR A 274 -12.43 -7.32 15.59
C THR A 274 -11.47 -8.37 16.15
N ALA A 275 -11.01 -8.20 17.40
CA ALA A 275 -10.05 -9.08 18.07
C ALA A 275 -10.52 -10.55 18.19
N ASP A 276 -11.84 -10.76 18.12
CA ASP A 276 -12.48 -12.08 18.09
C ASP A 276 -12.45 -12.77 16.73
N LEU A 277 -12.01 -12.07 15.69
CA LEU A 277 -11.90 -12.57 14.32
C LEU A 277 -13.22 -13.15 13.77
N ARG A 278 -14.37 -12.67 14.23
CA ARG A 278 -15.69 -13.16 13.78
C ARG A 278 -15.92 -13.04 12.27
N TYR A 279 -15.21 -12.15 11.60
CA TYR A 279 -15.29 -12.03 10.13
C TYR A 279 -14.75 -13.28 9.41
N VAL A 280 -13.80 -14.01 10.02
CA VAL A 280 -13.22 -15.23 9.44
C VAL A 280 -14.30 -16.31 9.27
N ASP A 281 -15.28 -16.38 10.16
CA ASP A 281 -16.40 -17.35 10.05
C ASP A 281 -17.24 -17.13 8.77
N LYS A 282 -17.28 -15.88 8.27
CA LYS A 282 -18.01 -15.53 7.06
C LYS A 282 -17.21 -15.74 5.78
N LEU A 283 -15.88 -15.71 5.88
CA LEU A 283 -14.97 -15.78 4.73
C LEU A 283 -14.43 -17.19 4.49
N ALA A 284 -14.35 -17.99 5.56
CA ALA A 284 -13.83 -19.34 5.49
C ALA A 284 -14.79 -20.28 4.76
N SER A 285 -14.23 -21.31 4.12
CA SER A 285 -15.00 -22.33 3.42
C SER A 285 -15.84 -23.20 4.36
N THR A 286 -15.33 -23.46 5.57
CA THR A 286 -16.00 -24.27 6.60
C THR A 286 -15.72 -23.72 8.00
N SER A 287 -16.56 -24.07 8.98
CA SER A 287 -16.36 -23.67 10.38
C SER A 287 -15.08 -24.27 11.00
N ALA A 288 -14.75 -25.52 10.67
CA ALA A 288 -13.52 -26.16 11.12
C ALA A 288 -12.28 -25.42 10.59
N PHE A 289 -12.31 -25.03 9.31
CA PHE A 289 -11.24 -24.26 8.69
C PHE A 289 -11.14 -22.85 9.28
N ALA A 290 -12.28 -22.20 9.54
CA ALA A 290 -12.31 -20.92 10.26
C ALA A 290 -11.60 -21.01 11.62
N GLY A 291 -11.85 -22.09 12.36
CA GLY A 291 -11.18 -22.38 13.63
C GLY A 291 -9.67 -22.52 13.48
N ALA A 292 -9.21 -23.28 12.47
CA ALA A 292 -7.78 -23.44 12.18
C ALA A 292 -7.11 -22.10 11.84
N VAL A 293 -7.71 -21.30 10.95
CA VAL A 293 -7.18 -19.97 10.57
C VAL A 293 -7.09 -19.05 11.78
N LYS A 294 -8.15 -18.98 12.60
CA LYS A 294 -8.16 -18.19 13.85
C LYS A 294 -7.06 -18.63 14.82
N SER A 295 -6.82 -19.94 14.95
CA SER A 295 -5.72 -20.47 15.77
C SER A 295 -4.38 -20.00 15.23
N THR A 296 -4.11 -20.19 13.93
CA THR A 296 -2.86 -19.76 13.30
C THR A 296 -2.57 -18.28 13.50
N ILE A 297 -3.58 -17.42 13.32
CA ILE A 297 -3.45 -15.96 13.56
C ILE A 297 -3.10 -15.70 15.03
N THR A 298 -3.80 -16.37 15.96
CA THR A 298 -3.57 -16.23 17.40
C THR A 298 -2.16 -16.65 17.79
N ASP A 299 -1.69 -17.79 17.27
CA ASP A 299 -0.36 -18.32 17.56
C ASP A 299 0.75 -17.43 16.98
N LYS A 300 0.55 -16.84 15.79
CA LYS A 300 1.48 -15.84 15.23
C LYS A 300 1.57 -14.57 16.08
N VAL A 301 0.44 -14.04 16.57
CA VAL A 301 0.44 -12.87 17.48
C VAL A 301 1.16 -13.17 18.79
N ILE A 302 0.91 -14.34 19.40
CA ILE A 302 1.55 -14.76 20.64
C ILE A 302 3.05 -14.98 20.44
N SER A 303 3.45 -15.68 19.38
CA SER A 303 4.85 -15.93 19.04
C SER A 303 5.63 -14.62 18.88
N LEU A 304 5.04 -13.63 18.18
CA LEU A 304 5.64 -12.30 18.06
C LEU A 304 5.72 -11.58 19.41
N ALA A 305 4.70 -11.71 20.28
CA ALA A 305 4.72 -11.14 21.62
C ALA A 305 5.88 -11.69 22.45
N VAL A 306 6.08 -13.01 22.43
CA VAL A 306 7.17 -13.71 23.12
C VAL A 306 8.53 -13.27 22.56
N LYS A 307 8.71 -13.30 21.24
CA LYS A 307 9.97 -12.88 20.59
C LYS A 307 10.37 -11.45 20.98
N LEU A 308 9.40 -10.53 20.99
CA LEU A 308 9.65 -9.15 21.41
C LEU A 308 9.97 -9.08 22.91
N ALA A 309 9.26 -9.82 23.76
CA ALA A 309 9.51 -9.89 25.21
C ALA A 309 10.94 -10.36 25.53
N GLU A 310 11.40 -11.40 24.87
CA GLU A 310 12.75 -11.97 25.06
C GLU A 310 13.84 -11.02 24.59
N ALA A 311 13.70 -10.43 23.39
CA ALA A 311 14.66 -9.44 22.88
C ALA A 311 14.82 -8.23 23.81
N ALA A 312 13.71 -7.82 24.44
CA ALA A 312 13.71 -6.77 25.45
C ALA A 312 14.45 -7.15 26.74
N ALA A 313 14.24 -8.37 27.23
CA ALA A 313 14.85 -8.86 28.46
C ALA A 313 16.39 -8.95 28.31
N LEU A 314 16.85 -9.42 27.14
CA LEU A 314 18.28 -9.48 26.81
C LEU A 314 18.94 -8.09 26.87
N HIS A 315 18.28 -7.06 26.33
CA HIS A 315 18.80 -5.69 26.38
C HIS A 315 18.81 -5.06 27.78
N THR A 316 18.04 -5.58 28.75
CA THR A 316 18.06 -5.09 30.13
C THR A 316 19.10 -5.79 31.02
N GLY A 317 19.65 -6.93 30.59
CA GLY A 317 20.63 -7.72 31.35
C GLY A 317 22.09 -7.31 31.13
N ASP A 318 22.38 -6.54 30.10
CA ASP A 318 23.72 -6.06 29.78
C ASP A 318 23.92 -4.68 30.41
N GLY A 319 24.85 -4.54 31.37
CA GLY A 319 25.05 -3.35 32.22
C GLY A 319 25.54 -2.07 31.52
N SER A 320 25.23 -1.90 30.23
CA SER A 320 25.48 -0.69 29.45
C SER A 320 24.21 0.16 29.38
N THR A 321 24.36 1.45 29.69
CA THR A 321 23.38 2.56 29.57
C THR A 321 21.95 2.14 29.21
N THR A 322 21.06 2.20 30.20
CA THR A 322 19.59 2.13 30.01
C THR A 322 19.15 2.82 28.70
N PRO A 323 18.63 2.09 27.70
CA PRO A 323 17.90 2.74 26.63
C PRO A 323 16.53 3.14 27.20
N ALA A 324 16.15 4.41 27.02
CA ALA A 324 14.95 5.04 27.60
C ALA A 324 13.59 4.51 27.08
N TRP A 325 13.45 3.20 26.83
CA TRP A 325 12.22 2.57 26.36
C TRP A 325 11.36 1.98 27.48
N SER A 326 11.87 1.88 28.72
CA SER A 326 11.11 1.40 29.90
C SER A 326 10.85 2.46 31.00
N ALA A 327 11.37 3.68 30.87
CA ALA A 327 11.38 4.66 31.97
C ALA A 327 10.35 5.81 31.87
N ALA A 328 9.31 5.68 31.04
CA ALA A 328 8.26 6.72 30.94
C ALA A 328 6.86 6.10 31.02
N ALA A 329 6.60 5.37 32.10
CA ALA A 329 5.28 5.40 32.73
C ALA A 329 5.43 6.32 33.95
N ASP A 330 4.69 7.42 33.98
CA ASP A 330 4.62 8.34 35.11
C ASP A 330 4.45 7.54 36.41
N LYS A 331 5.42 7.68 37.33
CA LYS A 331 5.28 7.17 38.69
C LYS A 331 4.48 8.20 39.49
N PRO A 332 3.29 7.89 40.04
CA PRO A 332 2.85 8.56 41.25
C PRO A 332 3.66 7.97 42.41
N ALA A 333 4.34 8.84 43.15
CA ALA A 333 5.04 8.47 44.36
C ALA A 333 4.06 7.88 45.40
N ALA A 334 4.14 6.57 45.65
CA ALA A 334 3.52 5.93 46.80
C ALA A 334 4.61 5.30 47.69
N LYS A 335 4.97 6.04 48.73
CA LYS A 335 5.69 5.53 49.91
C LYS A 335 4.74 4.65 50.72
N ARG A 336 5.19 3.43 51.08
CA ARG A 336 4.78 2.49 52.17
C ARG A 336 4.53 1.09 51.62
N ALA A 337 4.82 -0.01 52.29
CA ALA A 337 5.60 -0.33 53.48
C ALA A 337 5.93 -1.83 53.36
N ARG A 338 7.12 -2.25 53.79
CA ARG A 338 7.55 -3.65 53.76
C ARG A 338 6.79 -4.42 54.85
N GLN A 339 5.73 -5.15 54.48
CA GLN A 339 5.15 -6.19 55.33
C GLN A 339 5.67 -7.55 54.88
N ALA A 340 6.26 -8.27 55.83
CA ALA A 340 6.75 -9.63 55.66
C ALA A 340 5.57 -10.58 55.41
N ALA A 341 5.59 -11.28 54.28
CA ALA A 341 4.65 -12.35 53.98
C ALA A 341 5.27 -13.71 54.32
N ALA A 342 4.46 -14.56 54.96
CA ALA A 342 4.73 -15.94 55.37
C ALA A 342 5.06 -16.87 54.18
N PRO A 343 5.66 -18.06 54.40
CA PRO A 343 6.10 -18.95 53.33
C PRO A 343 4.91 -19.68 52.70
N GLY A 344 4.24 -19.02 51.75
CA GLY A 344 3.39 -19.65 50.74
C GLY A 344 4.25 -20.11 49.57
N SER A 345 3.88 -21.24 48.95
CA SER A 345 4.48 -21.79 47.73
C SER A 345 4.80 -20.70 46.72
N LYS A 346 6.08 -20.56 46.33
CA LYS A 346 6.49 -19.67 45.24
C LYS A 346 5.89 -20.20 43.94
N GLU A 347 4.70 -19.73 43.56
CA GLU A 347 4.24 -19.85 42.18
C GLU A 347 5.25 -19.12 41.31
N GLU A 348 5.82 -19.83 40.33
CA GLU A 348 6.68 -19.22 39.33
C GLU A 348 5.89 -18.15 38.57
N PRO A 349 6.50 -16.99 38.27
CA PRO A 349 5.84 -15.96 37.48
C PRO A 349 5.39 -16.54 36.13
N PRO A 350 4.21 -16.13 35.62
CA PRO A 350 3.68 -16.68 34.38
C PRO A 350 4.64 -16.41 33.22
N SER A 351 4.74 -17.37 32.30
CA SER A 351 5.57 -17.20 31.11
C SER A 351 5.06 -16.07 30.22
N PHE A 352 5.92 -15.58 29.31
CA PHE A 352 5.49 -14.58 28.32
C PHE A 352 4.34 -15.10 27.44
N GLU A 353 4.35 -16.39 27.09
CA GLU A 353 3.27 -17.00 26.31
C GLU A 353 1.95 -17.00 27.10
N GLN A 354 1.97 -17.43 28.36
CA GLN A 354 0.78 -17.45 29.23
C GLN A 354 0.21 -16.03 29.41
N THR A 355 1.09 -15.05 29.59
CA THR A 355 0.72 -13.64 29.71
C THR A 355 0.08 -13.12 28.42
N ALA A 356 0.68 -13.38 27.26
CA ALA A 356 0.13 -12.96 25.96
C ALA A 356 -1.23 -13.62 25.67
N ARG A 357 -1.41 -14.91 26.00
CA ARG A 357 -2.70 -15.61 25.89
C ARG A 357 -3.77 -14.99 26.79
N ALA A 358 -3.42 -14.65 28.03
CA ALA A 358 -4.33 -14.00 28.98
C ALA A 358 -4.73 -12.59 28.50
N GLU A 359 -3.77 -11.81 28.00
CA GLU A 359 -4.02 -10.50 27.41
C GLU A 359 -4.98 -10.57 26.21
N LEU A 360 -4.78 -11.52 25.28
CA LEU A 360 -5.67 -11.71 24.13
C LEU A 360 -7.09 -12.12 24.55
N THR A 361 -7.20 -13.01 25.53
CA THR A 361 -8.50 -13.44 26.06
C THR A 361 -9.25 -12.25 26.67
N LYS A 362 -8.54 -11.42 27.43
CA LYS A 362 -9.08 -10.18 28.00
C LYS A 362 -9.48 -9.18 26.90
N LEU A 363 -8.67 -9.02 25.85
CA LEU A 363 -8.98 -8.14 24.71
C LEU A 363 -10.26 -8.58 24.00
N ARG A 364 -10.41 -9.88 23.75
CA ARG A 364 -11.61 -10.46 23.09
C ARG A 364 -12.88 -10.33 23.92
N ALA A 365 -12.75 -10.26 25.25
CA ALA A 365 -13.86 -10.07 26.17
C ALA A 365 -14.32 -8.61 26.26
N VAL A 366 -13.57 -7.65 25.70
CA VAL A 366 -14.01 -6.26 25.62
C VAL A 366 -15.25 -6.19 24.74
N GLN A 367 -16.42 -5.98 25.35
CA GLN A 367 -17.63 -5.70 24.58
C GLN A 367 -17.39 -4.40 23.79
N GLY A 368 -17.56 -4.46 22.46
CA GLY A 368 -17.31 -3.36 21.53
C GLY A 368 -18.14 -2.08 21.75
N GLY A 369 -18.86 -1.98 22.87
CA GLY A 369 -19.72 -0.85 23.24
C GLY A 369 -18.97 0.43 23.66
N SER A 370 -17.64 0.43 23.75
CA SER A 370 -16.86 1.64 24.09
C SER A 370 -16.18 2.33 22.90
N LEU A 371 -16.12 1.72 21.70
CA LEU A 371 -15.47 2.31 20.53
C LEU A 371 -16.31 2.07 19.28
N ALA A 372 -16.65 3.16 18.58
CA ALA A 372 -17.44 3.12 17.36
C ALA A 372 -16.73 2.27 16.28
N ALA A 373 -17.52 1.50 15.51
CA ALA A 373 -17.03 0.84 14.31
C ALA A 373 -16.48 1.90 13.34
N GLY A 374 -15.25 1.70 12.84
CA GLY A 374 -14.61 2.61 11.88
C GLY A 374 -13.48 3.48 12.44
N LEU A 375 -12.77 3.04 13.48
CA LEU A 375 -11.54 3.70 13.92
C LEU A 375 -10.50 3.70 12.79
N ARG A 376 -9.87 4.85 12.56
CA ARG A 376 -8.68 4.93 11.70
C ARG A 376 -7.49 4.34 12.43
N CYS A 377 -6.43 4.02 11.69
CA CYS A 377 -5.19 3.48 12.24
C CYS A 377 -4.68 4.31 13.46
N GLU A 378 -4.72 5.64 13.35
CA GLU A 378 -4.29 6.55 14.41
C GLU A 378 -5.12 6.40 15.68
N ASP A 379 -6.42 6.13 15.54
CA ASP A 379 -7.32 6.00 16.68
C ASP A 379 -7.13 4.65 17.38
N VAL A 380 -6.78 3.60 16.63
CA VAL A 380 -6.36 2.30 17.17
C VAL A 380 -5.03 2.43 17.93
N LEU A 381 -4.06 3.16 17.39
CA LEU A 381 -2.78 3.41 18.07
C LEU A 381 -2.95 4.21 19.36
N LYS A 382 -3.83 5.22 19.37
CA LYS A 382 -4.20 5.96 20.59
C LYS A 382 -4.85 5.06 21.64
N TRP A 383 -5.72 4.14 21.21
CA TRP A 383 -6.31 3.16 22.11
C TRP A 383 -5.24 2.29 22.76
N TRP A 384 -4.33 1.72 21.96
CA TRP A 384 -3.24 0.92 22.49
C TRP A 384 -2.30 1.70 23.42
N LYS A 385 -2.04 2.99 23.14
CA LYS A 385 -1.30 3.87 24.06
C LYS A 385 -1.97 3.96 25.43
N MET A 386 -3.28 4.17 25.46
CA MET A 386 -4.07 4.30 26.69
C MET A 386 -4.07 3.00 27.50
N TRP A 387 -4.17 1.86 26.81
CA TRP A 387 -4.31 0.54 27.42
C TRP A 387 -2.99 -0.25 27.55
N ALA A 388 -1.85 0.35 27.18
CA ALA A 388 -0.55 -0.33 27.19
C ALA A 388 -0.17 -0.93 28.55
N HIS A 389 -0.56 -0.29 29.65
CA HIS A 389 -0.33 -0.81 31.00
C HIS A 389 -1.12 -2.08 31.32
N ALA A 390 -2.29 -2.25 30.68
CA ALA A 390 -3.19 -3.38 30.88
C ALA A 390 -2.89 -4.55 29.92
N TYR A 391 -2.11 -4.29 28.87
CA TYR A 391 -1.70 -5.25 27.83
C TYR A 391 -0.21 -5.05 27.45
N PRO A 392 0.73 -5.21 28.40
CA PRO A 392 2.13 -4.86 28.19
C PRO A 392 2.80 -5.64 27.04
N LEU A 393 2.43 -6.90 26.80
CA LEU A 393 3.01 -7.67 25.71
C LEU A 393 2.34 -7.33 24.37
N LEU A 394 1.01 -7.32 24.32
CA LEU A 394 0.29 -7.03 23.07
C LEU A 394 0.47 -5.58 22.60
N ALA A 395 0.66 -4.62 23.50
CA ALA A 395 0.97 -3.24 23.11
C ALA A 395 2.26 -3.15 22.28
N ARG A 396 3.24 -4.01 22.57
CA ARG A 396 4.49 -4.06 21.80
C ARG A 396 4.25 -4.67 20.42
N VAL A 397 3.47 -5.75 20.36
CA VAL A 397 3.04 -6.36 19.08
C VAL A 397 2.25 -5.35 18.25
N ALA A 398 1.33 -4.60 18.86
CA ALA A 398 0.52 -3.59 18.20
C ALA A 398 1.37 -2.51 17.53
N ARG A 399 2.44 -2.03 18.17
CA ARG A 399 3.36 -1.06 17.55
C ARG A 399 4.08 -1.60 16.31
N VAL A 400 4.33 -2.90 16.24
CA VAL A 400 4.99 -3.54 15.10
C VAL A 400 3.98 -3.82 14.00
N VAL A 401 2.91 -4.55 14.33
CA VAL A 401 1.94 -5.09 13.37
C VAL A 401 1.05 -3.99 12.77
N ILE A 402 0.58 -3.02 13.57
CA ILE A 402 -0.24 -1.91 13.05
C ILE A 402 0.62 -0.94 12.22
N GLY A 403 1.94 -0.92 12.44
CA GLY A 403 2.89 -0.18 11.61
C GLY A 403 3.10 -0.76 10.21
N ALA A 404 2.73 -2.03 9.98
CA ALA A 404 2.80 -2.66 8.67
C ALA A 404 1.75 -2.05 7.74
N LEU A 405 2.18 -1.42 6.65
CA LEU A 405 1.26 -0.81 5.71
C LEU A 405 0.67 -1.83 4.73
N ALA A 406 -0.62 -1.69 4.45
CA ALA A 406 -1.30 -2.47 3.43
C ALA A 406 -1.01 -2.01 1.98
N SER A 407 -0.36 -0.85 1.78
CA SER A 407 -0.16 -0.25 0.47
C SER A 407 1.23 0.33 0.27
N ALA A 408 1.77 0.13 -0.93
CA ALA A 408 2.99 0.76 -1.45
C ALA A 408 2.72 2.07 -2.22
N ALA A 409 1.46 2.52 -2.31
CA ALA A 409 1.05 3.63 -3.18
C ALA A 409 1.77 4.96 -2.90
N VAL A 410 2.16 5.23 -1.65
CA VAL A 410 2.95 6.43 -1.30
C VAL A 410 4.30 6.43 -2.02
N LEU A 411 4.97 5.28 -2.05
CA LEU A 411 6.25 5.13 -2.75
C LEU A 411 6.06 5.19 -4.27
N GLU A 412 4.96 4.64 -4.81
CA GLU A 412 4.61 4.80 -6.22
C GLU A 412 4.35 6.27 -6.61
N HIS A 413 3.79 7.07 -5.69
CA HIS A 413 3.64 8.50 -5.87
C HIS A 413 5.00 9.20 -5.89
N ASP A 414 5.92 8.82 -5.00
CA ASP A 414 7.31 9.32 -5.01
C ASP A 414 7.99 9.00 -6.37
N PHE A 415 7.82 7.78 -6.90
CA PHE A 415 8.32 7.42 -8.24
C PHE A 415 7.68 8.24 -9.36
N SER A 416 6.40 8.56 -9.24
CA SER A 416 5.70 9.40 -10.22
C SER A 416 6.25 10.83 -10.23
N ASN A 417 6.59 11.36 -9.05
CA ASN A 417 7.24 12.65 -8.93
C ASN A 417 8.66 12.61 -9.49
N ALA A 418 9.43 11.56 -9.15
CA ALA A 418 10.76 11.33 -9.72
C ALA A 418 10.73 11.30 -11.25
N GLY A 419 9.83 10.51 -11.84
CA GLY A 419 9.66 10.41 -13.29
C GLY A 419 9.32 11.74 -13.95
N ARG A 420 8.50 12.58 -13.32
CA ARG A 420 8.18 13.93 -13.81
C ARG A 420 9.40 14.87 -13.77
N MET A 421 10.28 14.73 -12.79
CA MET A 421 11.50 15.52 -12.67
C MET A 421 12.61 15.05 -13.62
N MET A 422 12.61 13.77 -14.01
CA MET A 422 13.61 13.19 -14.91
C MET A 422 13.20 13.20 -16.40
N THR A 423 11.90 13.31 -16.71
CA THR A 423 11.43 13.35 -18.10
C THR A 423 11.80 14.68 -18.78
N SER A 424 12.01 14.62 -20.10
CA SER A 424 12.45 15.70 -20.97
C SER A 424 11.45 16.86 -20.99
N SER A 425 11.60 17.76 -20.01
CA SER A 425 10.86 19.00 -19.85
C SER A 425 11.86 20.12 -19.52
N ARG A 426 11.40 21.38 -19.41
CA ARG A 426 12.28 22.51 -19.03
C ARG A 426 12.88 22.37 -17.60
N SER A 427 12.47 21.36 -16.84
CA SER A 427 12.86 21.10 -15.45
C SER A 427 13.63 19.79 -15.25
N THR A 428 14.21 19.19 -16.31
CA THR A 428 14.95 17.93 -16.20
C THR A 428 16.16 18.07 -15.27
N MET A 429 16.24 17.20 -14.26
CA MET A 429 17.32 17.15 -13.28
C MET A 429 18.05 15.80 -13.31
N ASP A 430 19.35 15.83 -13.01
CA ASP A 430 20.17 14.62 -12.81
C ASP A 430 19.59 13.77 -11.65
N SER A 431 19.60 12.44 -11.82
CA SER A 431 18.96 11.48 -10.92
C SER A 431 19.42 11.63 -9.47
N LYS A 432 20.69 12.00 -9.25
CA LYS A 432 21.23 12.27 -7.91
C LYS A 432 20.51 13.41 -7.20
N TYR A 433 20.16 14.49 -7.91
CA TYR A 433 19.47 15.62 -7.31
C TYR A 433 17.98 15.34 -7.12
N VAL A 434 17.38 14.53 -8.00
CA VAL A 434 16.00 14.06 -7.84
C VAL A 434 15.89 13.22 -6.56
N GLU A 435 16.81 12.29 -6.33
CA GLU A 435 16.87 11.53 -5.07
C GLU A 435 17.00 12.46 -3.86
N MET A 436 17.94 13.42 -3.89
CA MET A 436 18.13 14.37 -2.78
C MET A 436 16.85 15.14 -2.46
N ILE A 437 16.17 15.66 -3.48
CA ILE A 437 14.93 16.43 -3.31
C ILE A 437 13.85 15.54 -2.71
N LEU A 438 13.68 14.32 -3.23
CA LEU A 438 12.69 13.39 -2.70
C LEU A 438 13.02 12.96 -1.27
N PHE A 439 14.29 12.69 -0.97
CA PHE A 439 14.75 12.37 0.38
C PHE A 439 14.44 13.52 1.36
N LEU A 440 14.77 14.77 1.01
CA LEU A 440 14.44 15.92 1.85
C LEU A 440 12.93 16.09 2.00
N HIS A 441 12.17 15.94 0.91
CA HIS A 441 10.72 16.06 0.92
C HIS A 441 10.05 14.95 1.76
N GLY A 442 10.54 13.72 1.68
CA GLY A 442 10.04 12.57 2.42
C GLY A 442 10.43 12.56 3.90
N ASN A 443 11.29 13.48 4.33
CA ASN A 443 11.81 13.60 5.70
C ASN A 443 11.83 15.06 6.20
N LEU A 444 10.90 15.90 5.73
CA LEU A 444 10.84 17.33 6.06
C LEU A 444 10.83 17.60 7.58
N ASP A 445 10.21 16.72 8.36
CA ASP A 445 10.12 16.84 9.83
C ASP A 445 11.46 16.66 10.55
N LEU A 446 12.50 16.21 9.84
CA LEU A 446 13.87 16.10 10.36
C LEU A 446 14.76 17.30 9.98
N ILE A 447 14.29 18.19 9.11
CA ILE A 447 15.09 19.34 8.67
C ILE A 447 15.01 20.43 9.74
N PRO A 448 16.14 20.87 10.32
CA PRO A 448 16.15 21.95 11.29
C PRO A 448 15.72 23.27 10.63
N GLU A 449 14.99 24.11 11.38
CA GLU A 449 14.58 25.44 10.92
C GLU A 449 15.80 26.34 10.63
N ASP A 450 16.84 26.24 11.47
CA ASP A 450 18.11 26.93 11.28
C ASP A 450 19.13 26.05 10.54
N ILE A 451 19.17 26.20 9.22
CA ILE A 451 20.18 25.56 8.38
C ILE A 451 21.46 26.41 8.43
N THR A 452 22.45 25.97 9.20
CA THR A 452 23.74 26.65 9.28
C THR A 452 24.42 26.62 7.91
N LYS A 453 24.80 27.79 7.38
CA LYS A 453 25.51 27.89 6.11
C LYS A 453 26.87 27.20 6.23
N LEU A 454 27.05 26.10 5.50
CA LEU A 454 28.35 25.42 5.44
C LEU A 454 29.34 26.27 4.64
N THR A 455 30.58 26.32 5.10
CA THR A 455 31.69 26.84 4.29
C THR A 455 32.03 25.84 3.19
N GLU A 456 32.56 26.32 2.06
CA GLU A 456 32.83 25.47 0.89
C GLU A 456 33.79 24.30 1.22
N ALA A 457 34.77 24.53 2.10
CA ALA A 457 35.68 23.50 2.58
C ALA A 457 34.96 22.41 3.40
N VAL A 458 34.06 22.80 4.30
CA VAL A 458 33.28 21.86 5.12
C VAL A 458 32.27 21.10 4.26
N ALA A 459 31.63 21.78 3.30
CA ALA A 459 30.72 21.14 2.35
C ALA A 459 31.41 20.01 1.58
N ARG A 460 32.61 20.24 1.03
CA ARG A 460 33.36 19.19 0.31
C ARG A 460 33.71 17.97 1.17
N THR A 461 33.94 18.16 2.47
CA THR A 461 34.21 17.05 3.41
C THR A 461 32.97 16.37 3.98
N LYS A 462 31.79 17.01 3.86
CA LYS A 462 30.51 16.55 4.44
C LYS A 462 29.45 16.16 3.42
N ILE A 463 29.67 16.43 2.13
CA ILE A 463 28.96 15.78 1.03
C ILE A 463 29.17 14.28 1.24
N PRO A 464 28.15 13.52 1.70
CA PRO A 464 28.38 12.12 2.01
C PRO A 464 28.76 11.42 0.71
N GLY A 465 29.58 10.37 0.77
CA GLY A 465 29.99 9.58 -0.40
C GLY A 465 28.81 9.17 -1.30
N ARG A 466 27.59 9.13 -0.76
CA ARG A 466 26.31 9.03 -1.48
C ARG A 466 26.11 9.99 -2.67
N LEU A 467 26.81 11.13 -2.71
CA LEU A 467 26.73 12.14 -3.78
C LEU A 467 27.87 12.01 -4.81
N ALA A 468 28.88 11.20 -4.53
CA ALA A 468 30.00 10.90 -5.40
C ALA A 468 29.94 9.40 -5.75
N ASN A 469 29.04 9.04 -6.65
CA ASN A 469 28.68 7.66 -7.03
C ASN A 469 28.24 6.74 -5.86
N PRO A 470 27.06 6.11 -5.97
CA PRO A 470 26.42 5.47 -4.84
C PRO A 470 27.06 4.09 -4.62
N VAL A 471 27.74 3.93 -3.49
CA VAL A 471 28.17 2.63 -2.95
C VAL A 471 29.29 1.94 -3.75
N GLU A 472 30.48 1.79 -3.13
CA GLU A 472 31.58 1.00 -3.69
C GLU A 472 31.09 -0.38 -4.18
N GLY A 473 31.40 -0.71 -5.44
CA GLY A 473 31.00 -1.96 -6.11
C GLY A 473 29.63 -1.96 -6.82
N LEU A 474 28.91 -0.84 -6.89
CA LEU A 474 27.72 -0.65 -7.74
C LEU A 474 27.95 0.33 -8.91
N GLU A 475 29.20 0.78 -9.10
CA GLU A 475 29.64 1.69 -10.19
C GLU A 475 29.33 1.18 -11.60
N GLN A 476 28.98 -0.10 -11.73
CA GLN A 476 28.58 -0.74 -12.97
C GLN A 476 27.07 -0.68 -13.23
N LEU A 477 26.22 -0.15 -12.34
CA LEU A 477 24.76 -0.06 -12.60
C LEU A 477 24.30 1.28 -13.21
N ASP A 478 25.20 2.08 -13.76
CA ASP A 478 24.84 3.36 -14.39
C ASP A 478 25.13 3.31 -15.89
N GLY A 479 24.36 2.49 -16.61
CA GLY A 479 24.28 2.57 -18.06
C GLY A 479 23.59 3.87 -18.52
N ALA A 480 24.05 4.44 -19.63
CA ALA A 480 23.38 5.54 -20.33
C ALA A 480 22.00 5.11 -20.86
N PHE A 481 21.06 6.07 -20.93
CA PHE A 481 19.69 5.86 -21.43
C PHE A 481 19.69 5.15 -22.79
N ALA A 482 19.18 3.92 -22.82
CA ALA A 482 18.47 3.39 -23.97
C ALA A 482 16.95 3.47 -23.67
N PRO A 483 16.08 3.71 -24.67
CA PRO A 483 14.65 3.64 -24.46
C PRO A 483 14.29 2.24 -23.96
N VAL A 484 13.75 2.16 -22.74
CA VAL A 484 13.22 0.91 -22.20
C VAL A 484 11.84 0.70 -22.81
N ASP A 485 11.70 -0.37 -23.60
CA ASP A 485 10.40 -0.85 -24.07
C ASP A 485 9.67 -1.53 -22.91
N LEU A 486 8.49 -1.02 -22.55
CA LEU A 486 7.70 -1.45 -21.40
C LEU A 486 6.63 -2.48 -21.80
N THR A 487 6.75 -3.14 -22.95
CA THR A 487 5.70 -4.02 -23.49
C THR A 487 5.88 -5.51 -23.23
N ASP A 488 7.02 -5.96 -22.71
CA ASP A 488 7.26 -7.40 -22.50
C ASP A 488 6.85 -7.85 -21.08
N GLU A 489 5.54 -7.86 -20.84
CA GLU A 489 4.93 -8.74 -19.83
C GLU A 489 4.14 -9.86 -20.54
N GLU A 490 4.83 -10.91 -21.00
CA GLU A 490 4.27 -12.26 -21.13
C GLU A 490 5.41 -13.28 -21.33
N ALA A 491 5.58 -14.20 -20.37
CA ALA A 491 5.79 -15.64 -20.56
C ALA A 491 6.53 -16.27 -19.35
N SER A 492 5.78 -16.93 -18.48
CA SER A 492 6.15 -18.28 -17.99
C SER A 492 4.94 -18.89 -17.31
N ASP A 493 4.55 -20.05 -17.85
CA ASP A 493 3.42 -20.92 -17.47
C ASP A 493 3.31 -21.27 -15.98
#